data_AF-A0A244E6K0-F1
#
_entry.id   AF-A0A244E6K0-F1
#
_cell.length_a   1.000
_cell.length_b   1.000
_cell.length_c   1.000
_cell.angle_alpha   90.00
_cell.angle_beta   90.00
_cell.angle_gamma   90.00
#
_symmetry.space_group_name_H-M   'P 1'
#
loop_
_entity.id
_entity.type
_entity.pdbx_description
1 polymer ?
#
loop_
_entity_poly.entity_id
_entity_poly.type
_entity_poly.pdbx_seq_one_letter_code
_entity_poly.pdbx_strand_id
1 'polypeptide(L)'
;MPQNLTQTDEASGHPLAINGRQLVASHEQIVSILSSRLGQAHADLLAVPKPGDGGTVVWSTRLPGDAVLASALPADERDKLERWSRRLLNDIRSLGEQLRSEGQASALVGQMLESAIRVPEGDWLYSVGGKPVLAMWGHSSAPEASATVPVAAAVAEPPPAVASTVGSPAAAVGAGRDYRRWLLGGLLLLLLVAVVLFGLKRCGEMTERSRDYASKMGEAEAANKALEEEIAKTRAQTPQFMCVRPPEEPPPAAPESPKAQVEEPPAAKPETPAKPEAPPKRAELIRQARNMCPGQRPKELAPEMVLVFDASGSMSFSVDATDEEIQRMASLEAVHGMMQQFLGGRAGPGVDMSRLKREPTRMTSARQAAIAAVRRAPSDANIGLVLVDQCPAARSAGFYPPARRGELLSGLESIQPRQGTPLADGVAKGGKLVDGVSREALMVVISDGRESCNQDPCAVARSLARAKPYLKINVVDITGTGAGNCLAQATGGKVFTARNASEVAAMTRRAAEDAMGPANCPKP
;
A
#
# COMPACT_ATOMS: atom_id res chain seq x y z
N MET A 1 11.21 -18.37 -10.67
CA MET A 1 10.42 -19.61 -10.45
C MET A 1 10.70 -20.10 -9.04
N PRO A 2 9.74 -20.73 -8.33
CA PRO A 2 10.03 -21.28 -7.01
C PRO A 2 11.10 -22.36 -7.12
N GLN A 3 12.15 -22.27 -6.31
CA GLN A 3 13.23 -23.26 -6.23
C GLN A 3 12.97 -24.23 -5.09
N ASN A 4 13.30 -25.51 -5.28
CA ASN A 4 13.13 -26.54 -4.26
C ASN A 4 14.29 -26.50 -3.27
N LEU A 5 13.99 -26.64 -1.98
CA LEU A 5 14.96 -26.69 -0.89
C LEU A 5 15.24 -28.15 -0.49
N THR A 6 14.17 -28.90 -0.22
CA THR A 6 14.22 -30.30 0.21
C THR A 6 12.87 -30.99 0.03
N GLN A 7 12.85 -32.31 0.14
CA GLN A 7 11.64 -33.14 0.14
C GLN A 7 11.65 -33.99 1.41
N THR A 8 10.53 -34.02 2.12
CA THR A 8 10.40 -34.72 3.40
C THR A 8 9.20 -35.65 3.39
N ASP A 9 9.24 -36.67 4.24
CA ASP A 9 8.21 -37.68 4.43
C ASP A 9 7.72 -37.71 5.89
N GLU A 10 6.84 -38.64 6.22
CA GLU A 10 6.33 -38.79 7.61
C GLU A 10 7.41 -39.19 8.61
N ALA A 11 8.53 -39.78 8.17
CA ALA A 11 9.65 -40.12 9.04
C ALA A 11 10.45 -38.88 9.47
N SER A 12 10.34 -37.78 8.71
CA SER A 12 11.03 -36.52 8.99
C SER A 12 10.39 -35.73 10.14
N GLY A 13 9.13 -36.01 10.50
CA GLY A 13 8.44 -35.40 11.63
C GLY A 13 6.91 -35.49 11.51
N HIS A 14 6.22 -35.29 12.64
CA HIS A 14 4.76 -35.38 12.69
C HIS A 14 4.10 -34.02 12.39
N PRO A 15 3.20 -33.93 11.39
CA PRO A 15 2.54 -32.68 11.04
C PRO A 15 1.57 -32.24 12.15
N LEU A 16 1.68 -30.98 12.56
CA LEU A 16 0.76 -30.39 13.51
C LEU A 16 -0.55 -30.01 12.82
N ALA A 17 -1.66 -30.13 13.55
CA ALA A 17 -2.98 -29.78 13.06
C ALA A 17 -3.76 -28.96 14.09
N ILE A 18 -4.59 -28.04 13.57
CA ILE A 18 -5.55 -27.28 14.37
C ILE A 18 -6.94 -27.58 13.81
N ASN A 19 -7.85 -28.03 14.67
CA ASN A 19 -9.21 -28.46 14.29
C ASN A 19 -9.22 -29.46 13.12
N GLY A 20 -8.29 -30.43 13.13
CA GLY A 20 -8.20 -31.49 12.12
C GLY A 20 -7.58 -31.08 10.77
N ARG A 21 -7.17 -29.82 10.59
CA ARG A 21 -6.44 -29.35 9.40
C ARG A 21 -4.96 -29.20 9.70
N GLN A 22 -4.11 -29.83 8.89
CA GLN A 22 -2.66 -29.69 8.99
C GLN A 22 -2.22 -28.24 8.78
N LEU A 23 -1.22 -27.80 9.54
CA LEU A 23 -0.69 -26.44 9.49
C LEU A 23 -0.12 -26.08 8.11
N VAL A 24 0.58 -27.02 7.47
CA VAL A 24 1.15 -26.82 6.13
C VAL A 24 0.09 -26.53 5.07
N ALA A 25 -1.12 -27.08 5.22
CA ALA A 25 -2.24 -26.76 4.33
C ALA A 25 -2.77 -25.32 4.52
N SER A 26 -2.42 -24.68 5.64
CA SER A 26 -2.75 -23.28 5.95
C SER A 26 -1.59 -22.33 5.69
N HIS A 27 -0.56 -22.74 4.93
CA HIS A 27 0.61 -21.91 4.60
C HIS A 27 0.22 -20.51 4.13
N GLU A 28 -0.60 -20.38 3.07
CA GLU A 28 -0.99 -19.08 2.50
C GLU A 28 -1.66 -18.16 3.54
N GLN A 29 -2.45 -18.74 4.45
CA GLN A 29 -3.08 -18.00 5.53
C GLN A 29 -2.06 -17.52 6.57
N ILE A 30 -1.14 -18.40 6.98
CA ILE A 30 -0.09 -18.09 7.96
C ILE A 30 0.81 -16.99 7.39
N VAL A 31 1.34 -17.15 6.17
CA VAL A 31 2.23 -16.15 5.57
C VAL A 31 1.54 -14.82 5.27
N SER A 32 0.23 -14.83 5.00
CA SER A 32 -0.58 -13.59 4.89
C SER A 32 -0.71 -12.86 6.23
N ILE A 33 -0.88 -13.59 7.33
CA ILE A 33 -0.92 -13.01 8.68
C ILE A 33 0.48 -12.49 9.07
N LEU A 34 1.53 -13.26 8.80
CA LEU A 34 2.90 -12.84 9.09
C LEU A 34 3.31 -11.62 8.27
N SER A 35 2.99 -11.59 6.97
CA SER A 35 3.32 -10.45 6.10
C SER A 35 2.57 -9.19 6.52
N SER A 36 1.29 -9.30 6.88
CA SER A 36 0.48 -8.16 7.30
C SER A 36 0.80 -7.64 8.70
N ARG A 37 1.19 -8.50 9.64
CA ARG A 37 1.42 -8.13 11.05
C ARG A 37 2.88 -7.84 11.38
N LEU A 38 3.83 -8.59 10.81
CA LEU A 38 5.25 -8.52 11.14
C LEU A 38 6.13 -8.13 9.95
N GLY A 39 5.61 -8.24 8.73
CA GLY A 39 6.27 -7.86 7.49
C GLY A 39 6.71 -9.06 6.65
N GLN A 40 7.09 -8.80 5.41
CA GLN A 40 7.40 -9.86 4.44
C GLN A 40 8.58 -10.75 4.85
N ALA A 41 9.54 -10.23 5.63
CA ALA A 41 10.66 -11.03 6.12
C ALA A 41 10.22 -12.22 7.00
N HIS A 42 9.14 -12.06 7.78
CA HIS A 42 8.57 -13.14 8.60
C HIS A 42 7.75 -14.13 7.76
N ALA A 43 7.11 -13.65 6.69
CA ALA A 43 6.42 -14.51 5.74
C ALA A 43 7.41 -15.35 4.91
N ASP A 44 8.48 -14.73 4.41
CA ASP A 44 9.54 -15.37 3.62
C ASP A 44 10.36 -16.38 4.45
N LEU A 45 10.31 -16.28 5.78
CA LEU A 45 10.92 -17.26 6.69
C LEU A 45 10.33 -18.65 6.49
N LEU A 46 9.05 -18.79 6.18
CA LEU A 46 8.42 -20.10 6.06
C LEU A 46 8.54 -20.62 4.62
N ALA A 47 9.16 -21.78 4.43
CA ALA A 47 9.20 -22.43 3.12
C ALA A 47 7.78 -22.80 2.65
N VAL A 48 7.53 -22.70 1.35
CA VAL A 48 6.26 -23.07 0.71
C VAL A 48 6.17 -24.60 0.64
N PRO A 49 5.22 -25.24 1.36
CA PRO A 49 5.00 -26.67 1.26
C PRO A 49 4.18 -26.98 0.00
N LYS A 50 4.60 -27.99 -0.75
CA LYS A 50 3.84 -28.53 -1.88
C LYS A 50 3.68 -30.04 -1.72
N PRO A 51 2.50 -30.61 -2.04
CA PRO A 51 2.34 -32.05 -2.08
C PRO A 51 3.28 -32.64 -3.14
N GLY A 52 4.08 -33.64 -2.74
CA GLY A 52 4.88 -34.49 -3.61
C GLY A 52 4.26 -35.87 -3.77
N ASP A 53 4.97 -36.76 -4.45
CA ASP A 53 4.53 -38.15 -4.64
C ASP A 53 4.58 -38.93 -3.32
N GLY A 54 3.69 -39.92 -3.16
CA GLY A 54 3.72 -40.84 -2.03
C GLY A 54 3.48 -40.21 -0.66
N GLY A 55 2.80 -39.05 -0.58
CA GLY A 55 2.53 -38.36 0.68
C GLY A 55 3.68 -37.50 1.20
N THR A 56 4.72 -37.30 0.38
CA THR A 56 5.84 -36.42 0.71
C THR A 56 5.47 -34.94 0.59
N VAL A 57 6.23 -34.06 1.26
CA VAL A 57 6.13 -32.61 1.15
C VAL A 57 7.40 -32.08 0.49
N VAL A 58 7.26 -31.39 -0.63
CA VAL A 58 8.34 -30.65 -1.28
C VAL A 58 8.35 -29.22 -0.73
N TRP A 59 9.42 -28.87 -0.03
CA TRP A 59 9.64 -27.53 0.51
C TRP A 59 10.33 -26.67 -0.53
N SER A 60 9.75 -25.52 -0.85
CA SER A 60 10.26 -24.62 -1.88
C SER A 60 10.25 -23.17 -1.41
N THR A 61 11.02 -22.30 -2.06
CA THR A 61 11.02 -20.86 -1.80
C THR A 61 10.84 -20.06 -3.08
N ARG A 62 10.26 -18.87 -2.97
CA ARG A 62 10.14 -17.91 -4.08
C ARG A 62 11.27 -16.87 -4.07
N LEU A 63 12.12 -16.87 -3.05
CA LEU A 63 13.25 -15.95 -2.95
C LEU A 63 14.29 -16.23 -4.06
N PRO A 64 14.88 -15.17 -4.65
CA PRO A 64 15.98 -15.30 -5.59
C PRO A 64 17.32 -15.54 -4.85
N GLY A 65 18.26 -16.18 -5.54
CA GLY A 65 19.60 -16.51 -5.02
C GLY A 65 19.77 -18.00 -4.70
N ASP A 66 21.01 -18.45 -4.50
CA ASP A 66 21.29 -19.85 -4.22
C ASP A 66 20.80 -20.25 -2.81
N ALA A 67 20.21 -21.44 -2.72
CA ALA A 67 19.78 -22.03 -1.46
C ALA A 67 20.90 -22.90 -0.87
N VAL A 68 21.40 -22.51 0.31
CA VAL A 68 22.45 -23.23 1.03
C VAL A 68 21.95 -23.56 2.43
N LEU A 69 22.09 -24.81 2.87
CA LEU A 69 21.73 -25.22 4.22
C LEU A 69 22.61 -24.48 5.24
N ALA A 70 22.03 -24.01 6.35
CA ALA A 70 22.75 -23.17 7.31
C ALA A 70 24.01 -23.85 7.89
N SER A 71 23.98 -25.17 8.06
CA SER A 71 25.13 -25.94 8.54
C SER A 71 26.29 -26.02 7.54
N ALA A 72 26.05 -25.74 6.26
CA ALA A 72 27.07 -25.67 5.21
C ALA A 72 27.68 -24.27 5.02
N LEU A 73 27.19 -23.25 5.74
CA LEU A 73 27.71 -21.88 5.64
C LEU A 73 28.98 -21.67 6.48
N PRO A 74 29.82 -20.67 6.12
CA PRO A 74 30.87 -20.17 7.01
C PRO A 74 30.31 -19.79 8.39
N ALA A 75 31.09 -19.99 9.44
CA ALA A 75 30.61 -19.84 10.83
C ALA A 75 30.03 -18.44 11.11
N ASP A 76 30.64 -17.37 10.59
CA ASP A 76 30.19 -16.01 10.81
C ASP A 76 28.89 -15.68 10.06
N GLU A 77 28.72 -16.23 8.85
CA GLU A 77 27.49 -16.12 8.05
C GLU A 77 26.36 -16.94 8.66
N ARG A 78 26.65 -18.16 9.09
CA ARG A 78 25.71 -19.02 9.83
C ARG A 78 25.21 -18.33 11.09
N ASP A 79 26.11 -17.78 11.89
CA ASP A 79 25.76 -17.08 13.13
C ASP A 79 24.86 -15.86 12.88
N LYS A 80 25.13 -15.10 11.80
CA LYS A 80 24.29 -13.96 11.39
C LYS A 80 22.90 -14.44 10.96
N LEU A 81 22.83 -15.47 10.13
CA LEU A 81 21.59 -16.05 9.62
C LEU A 81 20.72 -16.59 10.77
N GLU A 82 21.33 -17.34 11.69
CA GLU A 82 20.62 -17.91 12.84
C GLU A 82 20.14 -16.84 13.82
N ARG A 83 20.94 -15.80 14.09
CA ARG A 83 20.47 -14.65 14.91
C ARG A 83 19.28 -13.97 14.26
N TRP A 84 19.31 -13.81 12.94
CA TRP A 84 18.17 -13.25 12.21
C TRP A 84 16.94 -14.16 12.29
N SER A 85 17.09 -15.46 12.02
CA SER A 85 16.03 -16.45 12.14
C SER A 85 15.41 -16.45 13.55
N ARG A 86 16.24 -16.51 14.60
CA ARG A 86 15.79 -16.47 16.00
C ARG A 86 14.98 -15.21 16.31
N ARG A 87 15.40 -14.04 15.81
CA ARG A 87 14.63 -12.80 15.96
C ARG A 87 13.25 -12.91 15.32
N LEU A 88 13.18 -13.36 14.07
CA LEU A 88 11.91 -13.50 13.36
C LEU A 88 10.98 -14.50 14.07
N LEU A 89 11.50 -15.65 14.50
CA LEU A 89 10.74 -16.66 15.25
C LEU A 89 10.23 -16.14 16.59
N ASN A 90 11.03 -15.33 17.30
CA ASN A 90 10.61 -14.70 18.55
C ASN A 90 9.51 -13.67 18.33
N ASP A 91 9.58 -12.86 17.26
CA ASP A 91 8.53 -11.92 16.91
C ASP A 91 7.21 -12.65 16.61
N ILE A 92 7.27 -13.79 15.89
CA ILE A 92 6.09 -14.63 15.60
C ILE A 92 5.50 -15.22 16.88
N ARG A 93 6.35 -15.68 17.81
CA ARG A 93 5.91 -16.19 19.11
C ARG A 93 5.18 -15.12 19.91
N SER A 94 5.78 -13.93 20.04
CA SER A 94 5.18 -12.80 20.77
C SER A 94 3.84 -12.39 20.17
N LEU A 95 3.71 -12.39 18.83
CA LEU A 95 2.44 -12.13 18.17
C LEU A 95 1.41 -13.23 18.48
N GLY A 96 1.83 -14.50 18.48
CA GLY A 96 1.00 -15.63 18.86
C GLY A 96 0.43 -15.47 20.26
N GLU A 97 1.29 -15.20 21.25
CA GLU A 97 0.94 -14.99 22.65
C GLU A 97 -0.01 -13.79 22.82
N GLN A 98 0.29 -12.68 22.14
CA GLN A 98 -0.57 -11.49 22.16
C GLN A 98 -1.98 -11.83 21.65
N LEU A 99 -2.09 -12.48 20.49
CA LEU A 99 -3.39 -12.84 19.89
C LEU A 99 -4.20 -13.80 20.79
N ARG A 100 -3.52 -14.67 21.56
CA ARG A 100 -4.21 -15.50 22.56
C ARG A 100 -4.85 -14.71 23.69
N SER A 101 -4.29 -13.55 24.04
CA SER A 101 -4.81 -12.69 25.11
C SER A 101 -5.97 -11.77 24.68
N GLU A 102 -6.19 -11.59 23.38
CA GLU A 102 -7.15 -10.61 22.83
C GLU A 102 -8.60 -11.14 22.69
N GLY A 103 -8.83 -12.43 22.92
CA GLY A 103 -10.15 -13.07 22.94
C GLY A 103 -10.22 -14.41 22.19
N GLN A 104 -11.36 -15.13 22.30
CA GLN A 104 -11.51 -16.50 21.75
C GLN A 104 -11.24 -16.59 20.25
N ALA A 105 -11.68 -15.60 19.45
CA ALA A 105 -11.48 -15.61 18.01
C ALA A 105 -10.01 -15.43 17.61
N SER A 106 -9.30 -14.52 18.28
CA SER A 106 -7.86 -14.28 18.07
C SER A 106 -7.01 -15.43 18.63
N ALA A 107 -7.48 -16.14 19.66
CA ALA A 107 -6.75 -17.23 20.28
C ALA A 107 -6.47 -18.41 19.34
N LEU A 108 -7.38 -18.70 18.40
CA LEU A 108 -7.16 -19.74 17.39
C LEU A 108 -6.01 -19.36 16.45
N VAL A 109 -5.94 -18.08 16.06
CA VAL A 109 -4.86 -17.57 15.22
C VAL A 109 -3.54 -17.57 15.99
N GLY A 110 -3.56 -17.15 17.26
CA GLY A 110 -2.40 -17.22 18.13
C GLY A 110 -1.84 -18.64 18.25
N GLN A 111 -2.70 -19.64 18.47
CA GLN A 111 -2.32 -21.05 18.49
C GLN A 111 -1.73 -21.53 17.15
N MET A 112 -2.27 -21.04 16.03
CA MET A 112 -1.74 -21.34 14.70
C MET A 112 -0.32 -20.81 14.50
N LEU A 113 -0.04 -19.58 14.94
CA LEU A 113 1.31 -18.99 14.85
C LEU A 113 2.31 -19.68 15.78
N GLU A 114 1.92 -19.99 17.02
CA GLU A 114 2.73 -20.75 17.97
C GLU A 114 3.06 -22.15 17.45
N SER A 115 2.10 -22.80 16.80
CA SER A 115 2.30 -24.12 16.20
C SER A 115 3.15 -24.04 14.93
N ALA A 116 3.06 -22.95 14.17
CA ALA A 116 3.82 -22.76 12.92
C ALA A 116 5.33 -22.63 13.16
N ILE A 117 5.75 -22.08 14.29
CA ILE A 117 7.18 -21.95 14.63
C ILE A 117 7.80 -23.22 15.25
N ARG A 118 7.02 -24.31 15.32
CA ARG A 118 7.54 -25.61 15.77
C ARG A 118 8.17 -26.36 14.61
N VAL A 119 9.33 -26.95 14.88
CA VAL A 119 10.14 -27.71 13.94
C VAL A 119 10.66 -28.95 14.67
N PRO A 120 10.69 -30.13 14.03
CA PRO A 120 11.33 -31.32 14.60
C PRO A 120 12.84 -31.16 14.69
N GLU A 121 13.49 -32.10 15.36
CA GLU A 121 14.95 -32.15 15.40
C GLU A 121 15.55 -32.28 13.99
N GLY A 122 16.64 -31.58 13.71
CA GLY A 122 17.35 -31.60 12.43
C GLY A 122 17.71 -30.21 11.90
N ASP A 123 18.45 -30.21 10.78
CA ASP A 123 18.87 -29.00 10.07
C ASP A 123 17.83 -28.63 9.00
N TRP A 124 17.00 -27.65 9.31
CA TRP A 124 15.92 -27.22 8.42
C TRP A 124 15.99 -25.75 8.00
N LEU A 125 17.04 -25.03 8.44
CA LEU A 125 17.27 -23.63 8.12
C LEU A 125 18.17 -23.50 6.89
N TYR A 126 17.73 -22.72 5.91
CA TYR A 126 18.45 -22.41 4.68
C TYR A 126 18.74 -20.91 4.60
N SER A 127 19.88 -20.55 4.00
CA SER A 127 20.15 -19.20 3.50
C SER A 127 19.79 -19.16 2.02
N VAL A 128 18.94 -18.20 1.63
CA VAL A 128 18.56 -17.96 0.24
C VAL A 128 18.77 -16.50 -0.07
N GLY A 129 19.83 -16.18 -0.83
CA GLY A 129 20.24 -14.79 -1.06
C GLY A 129 20.57 -14.04 0.25
N GLY A 130 21.10 -14.76 1.26
CA GLY A 130 21.42 -14.22 2.58
C GLY A 130 20.25 -14.12 3.56
N LYS A 131 19.04 -14.55 3.17
CA LYS A 131 17.84 -14.52 4.01
C LYS A 131 17.51 -15.91 4.57
N PRO A 132 17.01 -16.01 5.83
CA PRO A 132 16.63 -17.28 6.42
C PRO A 132 15.33 -17.82 5.82
N VAL A 133 15.31 -19.10 5.46
CA VAL A 133 14.11 -19.86 5.08
C VAL A 133 14.10 -21.18 5.83
N LEU A 134 12.98 -21.48 6.49
CA LEU A 134 12.79 -22.60 7.39
C LEU A 134 11.88 -23.62 6.72
N ALA A 135 12.40 -24.83 6.48
CA ALA A 135 11.62 -26.00 6.12
C ALA A 135 11.08 -26.69 7.39
N MET A 136 10.19 -27.67 7.23
CA MET A 136 9.63 -28.47 8.35
C MET A 136 8.94 -27.66 9.45
N TRP A 137 8.55 -26.42 9.16
CA TRP A 137 7.72 -25.64 10.06
C TRP A 137 6.34 -26.30 10.22
N GLY A 138 5.72 -26.11 11.38
CA GLY A 138 4.44 -26.75 11.70
C GLY A 138 4.54 -28.27 11.90
N HIS A 139 5.71 -28.79 12.25
CA HIS A 139 5.93 -30.21 12.58
C HIS A 139 6.53 -30.36 13.97
N SER A 140 6.40 -31.55 14.54
CA SER A 140 6.93 -31.89 15.86
C SER A 140 7.67 -33.23 15.83
N SER A 141 8.65 -33.40 16.72
CA SER A 141 9.44 -34.64 16.82
C SER A 141 8.65 -35.82 17.41
N ALA A 142 7.50 -35.57 18.04
CA ALA A 142 6.66 -36.58 18.68
C ALA A 142 5.21 -36.44 18.20
N PRO A 143 4.46 -37.55 18.07
CA PRO A 143 3.05 -37.49 17.67
C PRO A 143 2.23 -36.87 18.81
N GLU A 144 1.83 -35.62 18.65
CA GLU A 144 0.90 -34.96 19.58
C GLU A 144 -0.55 -35.26 19.20
N ALA A 145 -1.32 -35.76 20.17
CA ALA A 145 -2.76 -35.93 20.02
C ALA A 145 -3.40 -34.58 19.67
N SER A 146 -4.18 -34.55 18.57
CA SER A 146 -5.01 -33.41 18.17
C SER A 146 -5.67 -32.79 19.41
N ALA A 147 -5.31 -31.55 19.72
CA ALA A 147 -5.88 -30.83 20.85
C ALA A 147 -7.36 -30.53 20.56
N THR A 148 -8.23 -31.49 20.82
CA THR A 148 -9.65 -31.25 21.01
C THR A 148 -9.80 -30.44 22.29
N VAL A 149 -10.19 -29.18 22.17
CA VAL A 149 -10.61 -28.39 23.32
C VAL A 149 -11.83 -29.10 23.93
N PRO A 150 -11.76 -29.62 25.18
CA PRO A 150 -12.95 -30.12 25.83
C PRO A 150 -13.81 -28.90 26.16
N VAL A 151 -15.02 -28.84 25.59
CA VAL A 151 -16.07 -27.96 26.09
C VAL A 151 -16.45 -28.49 27.46
N ALA A 152 -15.81 -27.98 28.51
CA ALA A 152 -16.22 -28.22 29.87
C ALA A 152 -17.57 -27.53 30.10
N ALA A 153 -18.64 -28.31 30.05
CA ALA A 153 -19.97 -27.92 30.46
C ALA A 153 -19.95 -27.62 31.98
N ALA A 154 -19.98 -26.34 32.33
CA ALA A 154 -20.27 -25.92 33.69
C ALA A 154 -21.77 -26.13 33.93
N VAL A 155 -22.10 -27.26 34.56
CA VAL A 155 -23.40 -27.52 35.18
C VAL A 155 -23.49 -26.66 36.44
N ALA A 156 -24.41 -25.69 36.43
CA ALA A 156 -24.89 -25.03 37.64
C ALA A 156 -26.30 -25.53 37.92
N GLU A 157 -26.45 -26.33 38.98
CA GLU A 157 -27.73 -26.78 39.55
C GLU A 157 -28.52 -25.60 40.14
N PRO A 158 -29.87 -25.61 40.05
CA PRO A 158 -30.72 -24.68 40.80
C PRO A 158 -31.06 -25.24 42.21
N PRO A 159 -31.13 -24.40 43.26
CA PRO A 159 -31.60 -24.83 44.59
C PRO A 159 -33.14 -24.94 44.67
N PRO A 160 -33.67 -25.67 45.68
CA PRO A 160 -34.99 -26.28 45.62
C PRO A 160 -36.14 -25.38 46.10
N ALA A 161 -37.33 -25.71 45.61
CA ALA A 161 -38.60 -25.15 46.03
C ALA A 161 -39.11 -25.76 47.35
N VAL A 162 -39.70 -24.92 48.21
CA VAL A 162 -40.70 -25.32 49.21
C VAL A 162 -41.82 -24.28 49.31
N ALA A 163 -43.02 -24.81 49.55
CA ALA A 163 -44.36 -24.27 49.35
C ALA A 163 -44.81 -23.14 50.30
N SER A 164 -45.82 -22.35 49.88
CA SER A 164 -47.21 -22.48 50.43
C SER A 164 -48.19 -21.40 49.94
N THR A 165 -49.36 -21.89 49.48
CA THR A 165 -50.74 -21.43 49.68
C THR A 165 -51.19 -19.97 49.50
N VAL A 166 -52.28 -19.78 48.74
CA VAL A 166 -53.63 -19.25 49.07
C VAL A 166 -54.22 -18.77 47.72
N GLY A 167 -55.27 -19.37 47.14
CA GLY A 167 -56.67 -19.25 47.54
C GLY A 167 -57.45 -18.62 46.37
N SER A 168 -58.45 -19.35 45.85
CA SER A 168 -59.39 -18.91 44.80
C SER A 168 -60.27 -17.74 45.29
N PRO A 169 -60.91 -16.92 44.42
CA PRO A 169 -62.12 -17.40 43.74
C PRO A 169 -62.38 -16.86 42.30
N ALA A 170 -63.18 -17.67 41.59
CA ALA A 170 -64.33 -17.33 40.73
C ALA A 170 -64.18 -16.39 39.51
N ALA A 171 -64.39 -17.02 38.35
CA ALA A 171 -65.14 -16.60 37.15
C ALA A 171 -65.70 -15.17 37.04
N ALA A 172 -65.45 -14.56 35.87
CA ALA A 172 -66.48 -13.85 35.10
C ALA A 172 -66.12 -13.84 33.61
N VAL A 173 -67.06 -14.35 32.80
CA VAL A 173 -67.06 -14.33 31.34
C VAL A 173 -67.42 -12.92 30.85
N GLY A 174 -66.70 -12.42 29.85
CA GLY A 174 -67.04 -11.20 29.12
C GLY A 174 -66.75 -11.38 27.63
N ALA A 175 -67.74 -11.88 26.89
CA ALA A 175 -67.70 -11.96 25.44
C ALA A 175 -67.99 -10.58 24.82
N GLY A 176 -67.00 -9.99 24.16
CA GLY A 176 -67.15 -8.81 23.30
C GLY A 176 -66.42 -9.05 21.98
N ARG A 177 -67.17 -9.21 20.88
CA ARG A 177 -66.62 -9.45 19.53
C ARG A 177 -66.07 -8.13 18.96
N ASP A 178 -64.78 -7.88 19.12
CA ASP A 178 -64.12 -6.65 18.65
C ASP A 178 -63.85 -6.66 17.14
N TYR A 179 -64.85 -6.27 16.34
CA TYR A 179 -64.76 -6.06 14.89
C TYR A 179 -63.62 -5.09 14.47
N ARG A 180 -63.21 -4.17 15.36
CA ARG A 180 -62.07 -3.25 15.15
C ARG A 180 -60.72 -3.95 15.01
N ARG A 181 -60.52 -5.11 15.64
CA ARG A 181 -59.27 -5.89 15.52
C ARG A 181 -59.15 -6.59 14.17
N TRP A 182 -60.27 -7.01 13.58
CA TRP A 182 -60.32 -7.57 12.22
C TRP A 182 -60.11 -6.51 11.14
N LEU A 183 -60.66 -5.30 11.32
CA LEU A 183 -60.42 -4.17 10.41
C LEU A 183 -58.96 -3.72 10.41
N LEU A 184 -58.33 -3.61 11.59
CA LEU A 184 -56.91 -3.27 11.70
C LEU A 184 -56.01 -4.36 11.11
N GLY A 185 -56.36 -5.64 11.30
CA GLY A 185 -55.66 -6.76 10.67
C GLY A 185 -55.77 -6.75 9.14
N GLY A 186 -56.96 -6.47 8.60
CA GLY A 186 -57.17 -6.34 7.15
C GLY A 186 -56.42 -5.18 6.52
N LEU A 187 -56.36 -4.03 7.20
CA LEU A 187 -55.63 -2.86 6.73
C LEU A 187 -54.11 -3.11 6.72
N LEU A 188 -53.58 -3.78 7.74
CA LEU A 188 -52.17 -4.17 7.81
C LEU A 188 -51.79 -5.15 6.70
N LEU A 189 -52.67 -6.11 6.39
CA LEU A 189 -52.45 -7.06 5.29
C LEU A 189 -52.41 -6.35 3.93
N LEU A 190 -53.32 -5.42 3.67
CA LEU A 190 -53.35 -4.62 2.44
C LEU A 190 -52.09 -3.75 2.28
N LEU A 191 -51.60 -3.17 3.38
CA LEU A 191 -50.38 -2.37 3.38
C LEU A 191 -49.16 -3.23 3.07
N LEU A 192 -49.11 -4.46 3.61
CA LEU A 192 -48.04 -5.43 3.35
C LEU A 192 -48.04 -5.87 1.87
N VAL A 193 -49.21 -6.13 1.30
CA VAL A 193 -49.36 -6.45 -0.14
C VAL A 193 -48.91 -5.28 -1.01
N ALA A 194 -49.27 -4.04 -0.66
CA ALA A 194 -48.85 -2.85 -1.39
C ALA A 194 -47.32 -2.65 -1.36
N VAL A 195 -46.67 -2.91 -0.22
CA VAL A 195 -45.20 -2.85 -0.10
C VAL A 195 -44.52 -3.91 -0.96
N VAL A 196 -45.07 -5.13 -1.00
CA VAL A 196 -44.54 -6.22 -1.84
C VAL A 196 -44.67 -5.87 -3.33
N LEU A 197 -45.83 -5.37 -3.75
CA LEU A 197 -46.05 -4.95 -5.14
C LEU A 197 -45.15 -3.77 -5.54
N PHE A 198 -44.94 -2.82 -4.63
CA PHE A 198 -44.02 -1.70 -4.86
C PHE A 198 -42.56 -2.18 -4.96
N GLY A 199 -42.15 -3.13 -4.12
CA GLY A 199 -40.82 -3.76 -4.18
C GLY A 199 -40.57 -4.52 -5.49
N LEU A 200 -41.56 -5.30 -5.96
CA LEU A 200 -41.48 -6.02 -7.23
C LEU A 200 -41.38 -5.06 -8.43
N LYS A 201 -42.12 -3.95 -8.41
CA LYS A 201 -42.05 -2.91 -9.45
C LYS A 201 -40.66 -2.24 -9.49
N ARG A 202 -40.10 -1.93 -8.32
CA ARG A 202 -38.76 -1.32 -8.18
C ARG A 202 -37.64 -2.25 -8.64
N CYS A 203 -37.81 -3.56 -8.45
CA CYS A 203 -36.85 -4.57 -8.89
C CYS A 203 -36.81 -4.69 -10.42
N GLY A 204 -37.96 -4.57 -11.09
CA GLY A 204 -38.04 -4.52 -12.56
C GLY A 204 -37.28 -3.33 -13.16
N GLU A 205 -37.46 -2.12 -12.61
CA GLU A 205 -36.82 -0.89 -13.08
C GLU A 205 -35.28 -0.91 -12.92
N MET A 206 -34.75 -1.54 -11.86
CA MET A 206 -33.30 -1.71 -11.69
C MET A 206 -32.67 -2.64 -12.73
N THR A 207 -33.43 -3.65 -13.18
CA THR A 207 -32.92 -4.68 -14.10
C THR A 207 -32.82 -4.17 -15.54
N GLU A 208 -33.65 -3.19 -15.92
CA GLU A 208 -33.52 -2.52 -17.22
C GLU A 208 -32.36 -1.53 -17.22
N ARG A 209 -32.17 -0.78 -16.13
CA ARG A 209 -31.08 0.18 -16.01
C ARG A 209 -29.71 -0.49 -16.01
N SER A 210 -29.57 -1.65 -15.37
CA SER A 210 -28.32 -2.43 -15.38
C SER A 210 -27.97 -2.98 -16.77
N ARG A 211 -28.97 -3.36 -17.57
CA ARG A 211 -28.77 -3.78 -18.97
C ARG A 211 -28.28 -2.64 -19.87
N ASP A 212 -28.81 -1.42 -19.69
CA ASP A 212 -28.34 -0.22 -20.43
C ASP A 212 -26.91 0.18 -20.04
N TYR A 213 -26.51 0.01 -18.78
CA TYR A 213 -25.12 0.22 -18.37
C TYR A 213 -24.17 -0.82 -18.94
N ALA A 214 -24.55 -2.10 -18.96
CA ALA A 214 -23.74 -3.16 -19.54
C ALA A 214 -23.51 -2.99 -21.05
N SER A 215 -24.52 -2.53 -21.81
CA SER A 215 -24.36 -2.25 -23.24
C SER A 215 -23.40 -1.09 -23.48
N LYS A 216 -23.54 0.02 -22.74
CA LYS A 216 -22.65 1.20 -22.84
C LYS A 216 -21.20 0.88 -22.48
N MET A 217 -20.99 -0.01 -21.51
CA MET A 217 -19.65 -0.48 -21.15
C MET A 217 -19.03 -1.34 -22.26
N GLY A 218 -19.81 -2.22 -22.90
CA GLY A 218 -19.35 -3.00 -24.05
C GLY A 218 -18.97 -2.14 -25.25
N GLU A 219 -19.76 -1.09 -25.54
CA GLU A 219 -19.45 -0.11 -26.59
C GLU A 219 -18.15 0.66 -26.30
N ALA A 220 -17.94 1.08 -25.04
CA ALA A 220 -16.71 1.76 -24.64
C ALA A 220 -15.47 0.86 -24.70
N GLU A 221 -15.60 -0.41 -24.33
CA GLU A 221 -14.53 -1.40 -24.42
C GLU A 221 -14.14 -1.69 -25.88
N ALA A 222 -15.14 -1.80 -26.77
CA ALA A 222 -14.90 -1.94 -28.21
C ALA A 222 -14.20 -0.71 -28.82
N ALA A 223 -14.58 0.50 -28.42
CA ALA A 223 -13.94 1.74 -28.86
C ALA A 223 -12.48 1.84 -28.40
N ASN A 224 -12.19 1.46 -27.16
CA ASN A 224 -10.83 1.45 -26.62
C ASN A 224 -9.94 0.44 -27.37
N LYS A 225 -10.46 -0.75 -27.66
CA LYS A 225 -9.74 -1.77 -28.40
C LYS A 225 -9.40 -1.32 -29.83
N ALA A 226 -10.33 -0.64 -30.50
CA ALA A 226 -10.09 -0.06 -31.82
C ALA A 226 -8.98 1.01 -31.78
N LEU A 227 -8.96 1.85 -30.74
CA LEU A 227 -7.92 2.86 -30.56
C LEU A 227 -6.55 2.25 -30.26
N GLU A 228 -6.49 1.16 -29.47
CA GLU A 228 -5.25 0.43 -29.21
C GLU A 228 -4.66 -0.18 -30.50
N GLU A 229 -5.52 -0.72 -31.37
CA GLU A 229 -5.09 -1.27 -32.66
C GLU A 229 -4.57 -0.16 -33.60
N GLU A 230 -5.20 1.02 -33.58
CA GLU A 230 -4.74 2.19 -34.31
C GLU A 230 -3.37 2.69 -33.82
N ILE A 231 -3.19 2.81 -32.49
CA ILE A 231 -1.91 3.20 -31.86
C ILE A 231 -0.81 2.18 -32.19
N ALA A 232 -1.12 0.88 -32.14
CA ALA A 232 -0.18 -0.18 -32.49
C ALA A 232 0.29 -0.06 -33.95
N LYS A 233 -0.64 0.25 -34.86
CA LYS A 233 -0.35 0.46 -36.29
C LYS A 233 0.52 1.70 -36.51
N THR A 234 0.26 2.80 -35.82
CA THR A 234 1.09 4.03 -35.89
C THR A 234 2.50 3.79 -35.34
N ARG A 235 2.62 3.02 -34.25
CA ARG A 235 3.92 2.70 -33.64
C ARG A 235 4.78 1.81 -34.55
N ALA A 236 4.16 0.91 -35.30
CA ALA A 236 4.87 0.08 -36.29
C ALA A 236 5.38 0.89 -37.50
N GLN A 237 4.80 2.06 -37.78
CA GLN A 237 5.17 2.92 -38.91
C GLN A 237 6.21 4.01 -38.55
N THR A 238 6.57 4.15 -37.28
CA THR A 238 7.55 5.17 -36.85
C THR A 238 8.97 4.60 -36.98
N PRO A 239 9.87 5.18 -37.81
CA PRO A 239 11.23 4.67 -37.95
C PRO A 239 12.02 4.85 -36.65
N GLN A 240 12.61 3.76 -36.15
CA GLN A 240 13.52 3.77 -35.02
C GLN A 240 14.82 4.49 -35.43
N PHE A 241 15.09 5.65 -34.83
CA PHE A 241 16.41 6.26 -34.91
C PHE A 241 17.41 5.36 -34.18
N MET A 242 18.26 4.65 -34.92
CA MET A 242 19.37 3.89 -34.38
C MET A 242 20.45 4.84 -33.86
N CYS A 243 20.76 4.76 -32.58
CA CYS A 243 21.94 5.40 -31.99
C CYS A 243 23.19 4.71 -32.54
N VAL A 244 23.90 5.37 -33.46
CA VAL A 244 25.26 4.96 -33.86
C VAL A 244 26.20 5.33 -32.72
N ARG A 245 26.86 4.33 -32.13
CA ARG A 245 27.91 4.53 -31.12
C ARG A 245 29.17 5.05 -31.83
N PRO A 246 29.73 6.21 -31.45
CA PRO A 246 31.00 6.68 -32.01
C PRO A 246 32.12 5.67 -31.73
N PRO A 247 33.10 5.51 -32.65
CA PRO A 247 34.15 4.51 -32.53
C PRO A 247 35.06 4.82 -31.34
N GLU A 248 35.42 3.76 -30.61
CA GLU A 248 36.21 3.77 -29.38
C GLU A 248 37.67 4.12 -29.70
N GLU A 249 38.21 5.17 -29.06
CA GLU A 249 39.63 5.54 -29.16
C GLU A 249 40.52 4.47 -28.52
N PRO A 250 41.70 4.17 -29.10
CA PRO A 250 42.58 3.12 -28.61
C PRO A 250 43.24 3.52 -27.28
N PRO A 251 43.51 2.55 -26.39
CA PRO A 251 44.06 2.82 -25.06
C PRO A 251 45.51 3.34 -25.15
N PRO A 252 45.91 4.26 -24.25
CA PRO A 252 47.26 4.79 -24.24
C PRO A 252 48.26 3.72 -23.78
N ALA A 253 49.40 3.67 -24.48
CA ALA A 253 50.52 2.80 -24.17
C ALA A 253 51.11 3.09 -22.77
N ALA A 254 51.53 2.02 -22.09
CA ALA A 254 52.24 2.08 -20.82
C ALA A 254 53.59 2.83 -20.96
N PRO A 255 54.01 3.61 -19.94
CA PRO A 255 55.25 4.37 -20.03
C PRO A 255 56.48 3.51 -19.71
N GLU A 256 57.47 3.55 -20.60
CA GLU A 256 58.86 3.21 -20.28
C GLU A 256 59.44 4.25 -19.31
N SER A 257 60.25 3.76 -18.37
CA SER A 257 61.10 4.57 -17.49
C SER A 257 62.43 4.84 -18.20
N PRO A 258 63.04 6.02 -17.99
CA PRO A 258 64.26 6.03 -17.18
C PRO A 258 64.45 7.27 -16.27
N LYS A 259 65.32 7.06 -15.26
CA LYS A 259 65.76 7.95 -14.18
C LYS A 259 66.48 9.22 -14.66
N ALA A 260 66.28 10.35 -13.95
CA ALA A 260 67.28 11.01 -13.07
C ALA A 260 66.88 12.48 -12.78
N GLN A 261 67.25 12.95 -11.59
CA GLN A 261 66.79 14.15 -10.86
C GLN A 261 67.31 15.48 -11.43
N VAL A 262 66.61 16.60 -11.16
CA VAL A 262 67.13 17.86 -10.53
C VAL A 262 65.97 18.86 -10.26
N GLU A 263 65.93 19.37 -9.01
CA GLU A 263 65.35 20.60 -8.41
C GLU A 263 63.84 21.00 -8.45
N GLU A 264 63.36 21.34 -7.24
CA GLU A 264 62.07 21.91 -6.77
C GLU A 264 62.11 23.47 -6.87
N PRO A 265 61.01 24.28 -7.07
CA PRO A 265 59.80 24.38 -6.20
C PRO A 265 58.48 24.90 -6.87
N PRO A 266 57.39 25.24 -6.12
CA PRO A 266 56.68 24.50 -5.08
C PRO A 266 55.24 24.12 -5.51
N ALA A 267 54.62 23.28 -4.69
CA ALA A 267 53.33 22.61 -4.87
C ALA A 267 52.11 23.49 -5.23
N ALA A 268 51.38 23.07 -6.28
CA ALA A 268 49.96 23.31 -6.44
C ALA A 268 49.19 22.02 -6.06
N LYS A 269 48.21 22.16 -5.16
CA LYS A 269 47.34 21.08 -4.69
C LYS A 269 46.57 20.44 -5.86
N PRO A 270 46.33 19.12 -5.87
CA PRO A 270 45.38 18.52 -6.81
C PRO A 270 43.96 18.94 -6.44
N GLU A 271 43.29 19.65 -7.34
CA GLU A 271 41.85 19.91 -7.24
C GLU A 271 41.07 18.61 -7.43
N THR A 272 40.28 18.28 -6.41
CA THR A 272 39.20 17.30 -6.41
C THR A 272 38.26 17.55 -7.60
N PRO A 273 37.79 16.52 -8.35
CA PRO A 273 36.86 16.74 -9.46
C PRO A 273 35.57 17.37 -8.96
N ALA A 274 35.29 18.58 -9.44
CA ALA A 274 34.13 19.37 -9.09
C ALA A 274 32.83 18.71 -9.60
N LYS A 275 31.84 18.73 -8.71
CA LYS A 275 30.42 18.48 -8.95
C LYS A 275 29.92 19.33 -10.14
N PRO A 276 28.99 18.85 -10.99
CA PRO A 276 28.48 19.63 -12.11
C PRO A 276 27.62 20.80 -11.59
N GLU A 277 28.23 21.98 -11.41
CA GLU A 277 27.53 23.24 -11.26
C GLU A 277 27.15 23.78 -12.64
N ALA A 278 25.89 24.17 -12.81
CA ALA A 278 25.43 24.85 -14.01
C ALA A 278 26.27 26.13 -14.23
N PRO A 279 26.59 26.52 -15.48
CA PRO A 279 27.44 27.67 -15.74
C PRO A 279 26.91 28.92 -15.02
N PRO A 280 27.75 29.76 -14.40
CA PRO A 280 27.34 30.88 -13.56
C PRO A 280 26.33 31.84 -14.23
N LYS A 281 26.32 31.92 -15.57
CA LYS A 281 25.33 32.67 -16.36
C LYS A 281 23.91 32.09 -16.29
N ARG A 282 23.74 30.76 -16.26
CA ARG A 282 22.41 30.13 -16.23
C ARG A 282 21.74 30.29 -14.87
N ALA A 283 22.50 30.17 -13.78
CA ALA A 283 22.01 30.39 -12.43
C ALA A 283 21.43 31.82 -12.26
N GLU A 284 22.10 32.81 -12.84
CA GLU A 284 21.61 34.19 -12.88
C GLU A 284 20.28 34.32 -13.60
N LEU A 285 20.16 33.73 -14.80
CA LEU A 285 18.92 33.76 -15.59
C LEU A 285 17.74 33.11 -14.85
N ILE A 286 17.99 31.99 -14.17
CA ILE A 286 16.96 31.33 -13.34
C ILE A 286 16.52 32.26 -12.21
N ARG A 287 17.46 32.92 -11.52
CA ARG A 287 17.15 33.86 -10.44
C ARG A 287 16.37 35.07 -10.95
N GLN A 288 16.70 35.60 -12.12
CA GLN A 288 15.98 36.70 -12.75
C GLN A 288 14.57 36.30 -13.14
N ALA A 289 14.40 35.13 -13.76
CA ALA A 289 13.09 34.61 -14.15
C ALA A 289 12.15 34.40 -12.95
N ARG A 290 12.69 33.98 -11.79
CA ARG A 290 11.93 33.87 -10.54
C ARG A 290 11.31 35.20 -10.10
N ASN A 291 11.96 36.32 -10.39
CA ASN A 291 11.50 37.67 -10.06
C ASN A 291 10.57 38.28 -11.12
N MET A 292 10.19 37.52 -12.14
CA MET A 292 9.26 37.97 -13.19
C MET A 292 7.89 37.30 -13.01
N CYS A 293 6.84 38.00 -13.43
CA CYS A 293 5.50 37.46 -13.37
C CYS A 293 5.25 36.36 -14.42
N PRO A 294 4.32 35.44 -14.14
CA PRO A 294 3.87 34.45 -15.12
C PRO A 294 3.51 35.11 -16.45
N GLY A 295 4.03 34.57 -17.56
CA GLY A 295 3.82 35.11 -18.91
C GLY A 295 4.77 36.22 -19.35
N GLN A 296 5.52 36.84 -18.44
CA GLN A 296 6.63 37.75 -18.78
C GLN A 296 7.97 37.02 -18.89
N ARG A 297 8.08 35.84 -18.27
CA ARG A 297 9.29 35.00 -18.28
C ARG A 297 9.55 34.42 -19.67
N PRO A 298 10.83 34.22 -20.06
CA PRO A 298 11.17 33.34 -21.17
C PRO A 298 10.59 31.95 -20.95
N LYS A 299 10.00 31.34 -21.99
CA LYS A 299 9.30 30.05 -21.89
C LYS A 299 10.23 28.93 -21.41
N GLU A 300 11.51 29.02 -21.73
CA GLU A 300 12.55 28.07 -21.38
C GLU A 300 12.93 28.12 -19.89
N LEU A 301 12.55 29.20 -19.21
CA LEU A 301 12.78 29.43 -17.78
C LEU A 301 11.48 29.40 -16.95
N ALA A 302 10.33 29.21 -17.60
CA ALA A 302 9.07 29.03 -16.90
C ALA A 302 9.13 27.77 -16.02
N PRO A 303 8.68 27.85 -14.75
CA PRO A 303 8.83 26.78 -13.79
C PRO A 303 7.99 25.57 -14.20
N GLU A 304 8.48 24.38 -13.87
CA GLU A 304 7.71 23.15 -13.99
C GLU A 304 7.17 22.74 -12.63
N MET A 305 5.95 22.24 -12.62
CA MET A 305 5.33 21.68 -11.44
C MET A 305 5.08 20.19 -11.66
N VAL A 306 5.18 19.38 -10.62
CA VAL A 306 4.72 18.00 -10.64
C VAL A 306 3.98 17.69 -9.35
N LEU A 307 2.79 17.14 -9.48
CA LEU A 307 1.99 16.66 -8.37
C LEU A 307 2.20 15.15 -8.23
N VAL A 308 2.72 14.72 -7.08
CA VAL A 308 2.73 13.31 -6.68
C VAL A 308 1.56 13.13 -5.73
N PHE A 309 0.54 12.42 -6.20
CA PHE A 309 -0.75 12.30 -5.53
C PHE A 309 -0.94 10.87 -5.02
N ASP A 310 -1.08 10.73 -3.71
CA ASP A 310 -1.40 9.48 -3.06
C ASP A 310 -2.87 9.09 -3.30
N ALA A 311 -3.05 7.94 -3.91
CA ALA A 311 -4.33 7.31 -4.14
C ALA A 311 -4.32 5.87 -3.62
N SER A 312 -3.62 5.64 -2.51
CA SER A 312 -3.59 4.37 -1.80
C SER A 312 -4.91 4.09 -1.07
N GLY A 313 -5.11 2.84 -0.62
CA GLY A 313 -6.38 2.36 -0.07
C GLY A 313 -6.77 3.07 1.23
N SER A 314 -5.77 3.52 2.01
CA SER A 314 -5.98 4.32 3.22
C SER A 314 -6.66 5.64 2.95
N MET A 315 -6.56 6.15 1.72
CA MET A 315 -7.23 7.39 1.31
C MET A 315 -8.77 7.29 1.35
N SER A 316 -9.33 6.09 1.37
CA SER A 316 -10.78 5.85 1.48
C SER A 316 -11.35 6.09 2.88
N PHE A 317 -10.50 6.27 3.89
CA PHE A 317 -10.93 6.51 5.27
C PHE A 317 -11.11 8.01 5.56
N SER A 318 -11.87 8.30 6.61
CA SER A 318 -12.06 9.64 7.15
C SER A 318 -10.71 10.26 7.57
N VAL A 319 -10.58 11.57 7.47
CA VAL A 319 -9.40 12.30 8.01
C VAL A 319 -9.26 12.07 9.52
N ASP A 320 -10.38 11.84 10.21
CA ASP A 320 -10.42 11.60 11.66
C ASP A 320 -10.20 10.13 12.05
N ALA A 321 -10.01 9.24 11.08
CA ALA A 321 -9.72 7.83 11.33
C ALA A 321 -8.26 7.63 11.71
N THR A 322 -8.03 7.01 12.87
CA THR A 322 -6.69 6.66 13.35
C THR A 322 -6.16 5.43 12.63
N ASP A 323 -4.84 5.32 12.51
CA ASP A 323 -4.21 4.17 11.86
C ASP A 323 -4.47 2.86 12.63
N GLU A 324 -4.63 2.91 13.95
CA GLU A 324 -5.01 1.76 14.78
C GLU A 324 -6.42 1.26 14.46
N GLU A 325 -7.40 2.16 14.32
CA GLU A 325 -8.76 1.79 13.91
C GLU A 325 -8.78 1.18 12.51
N ILE A 326 -8.01 1.74 11.58
CA ILE A 326 -7.87 1.23 10.20
C ILE A 326 -7.23 -0.17 10.20
N GLN A 327 -6.16 -0.39 10.97
CA GLN A 327 -5.50 -1.69 11.06
C GLN A 327 -6.37 -2.74 11.76
N ARG A 328 -7.09 -2.35 12.82
CA ARG A 328 -8.06 -3.21 13.49
C ARG A 328 -9.15 -3.63 12.51
N MET A 329 -9.64 -2.74 11.67
CA MET A 329 -10.58 -3.09 10.60
C MET A 329 -9.99 -3.96 9.52
N ALA A 330 -8.82 -3.65 8.96
CA ALA A 330 -8.18 -4.49 7.95
C ALA A 330 -8.02 -5.92 8.46
N SER A 331 -7.70 -6.08 9.75
CA SER A 331 -7.66 -7.38 10.39
C SER A 331 -9.03 -8.05 10.57
N LEU A 332 -10.07 -7.27 10.87
CA LEU A 332 -11.44 -7.79 11.01
C LEU A 332 -12.08 -8.12 9.65
N GLU A 333 -11.88 -7.33 8.61
CA GLU A 333 -12.30 -7.63 7.23
C GLU A 333 -11.61 -8.89 6.71
N ALA A 334 -10.31 -9.07 6.97
CA ALA A 334 -9.59 -10.29 6.63
C ALA A 334 -10.20 -11.52 7.35
N VAL A 335 -10.54 -11.38 8.63
CA VAL A 335 -11.20 -12.44 9.42
C VAL A 335 -12.66 -12.66 8.97
N HIS A 336 -13.37 -11.61 8.59
CA HIS A 336 -14.76 -11.70 8.14
C HIS A 336 -14.87 -12.33 6.76
N GLY A 337 -13.99 -11.97 5.81
CA GLY A 337 -13.89 -12.61 4.50
C GLY A 337 -13.56 -14.10 4.64
N MET A 338 -12.73 -14.45 5.62
CA MET A 338 -12.44 -15.85 5.98
C MET A 338 -13.67 -16.55 6.59
N MET A 339 -14.38 -15.94 7.53
CA MET A 339 -15.59 -16.54 8.12
C MET A 339 -16.74 -16.69 7.10
N GLN A 340 -16.90 -15.74 6.19
CA GLN A 340 -17.92 -15.78 5.15
C GLN A 340 -17.65 -16.91 4.15
N GLN A 341 -16.38 -17.18 3.84
CA GLN A 341 -15.97 -18.25 2.94
C GLN A 341 -16.11 -19.66 3.56
N PHE A 342 -16.06 -19.78 4.89
CA PHE A 342 -16.09 -21.10 5.57
C PHE A 342 -17.40 -21.42 6.32
N LEU A 343 -18.18 -20.44 6.77
CA LEU A 343 -19.30 -20.66 7.70
C LEU A 343 -20.63 -20.03 7.29
N GLY A 344 -20.77 -19.52 6.07
CA GLY A 344 -22.04 -18.98 5.57
C GLY A 344 -22.56 -17.72 6.28
N GLY A 345 -21.69 -17.02 7.03
CA GLY A 345 -21.86 -15.63 7.50
C GLY A 345 -23.02 -15.36 8.46
N ARG A 346 -22.75 -15.38 9.78
CA ARG A 346 -23.44 -14.50 10.73
C ARG A 346 -22.50 -13.36 11.10
N ALA A 347 -22.92 -12.12 10.83
CA ALA A 347 -22.12 -10.94 11.13
C ALA A 347 -21.84 -10.83 12.64
N GLY A 348 -20.55 -10.87 13.02
CA GLY A 348 -20.09 -10.53 14.37
C GLY A 348 -20.31 -9.05 14.70
N PRO A 349 -20.01 -8.59 15.93
CA PRO A 349 -20.27 -7.22 16.37
C PRO A 349 -19.62 -6.23 15.40
N GLY A 350 -20.45 -5.46 14.70
CA GLY A 350 -20.01 -4.60 13.61
C GLY A 350 -19.11 -3.48 14.13
N VAL A 351 -17.93 -3.33 13.53
CA VAL A 351 -17.23 -2.04 13.59
C VAL A 351 -18.12 -1.02 12.90
N ASP A 352 -18.31 0.15 13.50
CA ASP A 352 -19.08 1.24 12.89
C ASP A 352 -18.33 1.81 11.68
N MET A 353 -18.51 1.15 10.53
CA MET A 353 -17.96 1.53 9.23
C MET A 353 -18.35 2.96 8.85
N SER A 354 -19.49 3.44 9.36
CA SER A 354 -20.02 4.77 9.09
C SER A 354 -19.09 5.86 9.60
N ARG A 355 -18.48 5.67 10.78
CA ARG A 355 -17.50 6.62 11.31
C ARG A 355 -16.20 6.61 10.51
N LEU A 356 -15.70 5.45 10.10
CA LEU A 356 -14.39 5.31 9.48
C LEU A 356 -14.37 5.72 8.01
N LYS A 357 -15.53 5.68 7.33
CA LYS A 357 -15.68 6.14 5.94
C LYS A 357 -16.49 7.42 5.81
N ARG A 358 -16.69 8.18 6.91
CA ARG A 358 -17.41 9.46 6.85
C ARG A 358 -16.59 10.54 6.14
N GLU A 359 -17.30 11.41 5.44
CA GLU A 359 -16.71 12.62 4.89
C GLU A 359 -16.31 13.62 6.00
N PRO A 360 -15.28 14.45 5.78
CA PRO A 360 -14.38 14.37 4.64
C PRO A 360 -13.44 13.15 4.74
N THR A 361 -13.30 12.41 3.65
CA THR A 361 -12.25 11.38 3.53
C THR A 361 -10.88 12.01 3.28
N ARG A 362 -9.81 11.25 3.53
CA ARG A 362 -8.43 11.62 3.16
C ARG A 362 -8.35 11.90 1.65
N MET A 363 -8.98 11.06 0.82
CA MET A 363 -9.11 11.26 -0.64
C MET A 363 -9.83 12.56 -1.00
N THR A 364 -11.00 12.83 -0.40
CA THR A 364 -11.74 14.07 -0.66
C THR A 364 -10.90 15.31 -0.33
N SER A 365 -10.20 15.26 0.81
CA SER A 365 -9.32 16.35 1.24
C SER A 365 -8.10 16.52 0.31
N ALA A 366 -7.42 15.43 -0.03
CA ALA A 366 -6.29 15.42 -0.96
C ALA A 366 -6.66 15.98 -2.33
N ARG A 367 -7.80 15.53 -2.88
CA ARG A 367 -8.31 15.98 -4.18
C ARG A 367 -8.58 17.48 -4.17
N GLN A 368 -9.19 18.00 -3.11
CA GLN A 368 -9.41 19.44 -2.96
C GLN A 368 -8.09 20.23 -2.90
N ALA A 369 -7.07 19.71 -2.20
CA ALA A 369 -5.73 20.30 -2.24
C ALA A 369 -5.13 20.31 -3.63
N ALA A 370 -5.12 19.16 -4.31
CA ALA A 370 -4.56 19.02 -5.64
C ALA A 370 -5.21 20.00 -6.62
N ILE A 371 -6.55 20.07 -6.63
CA ILE A 371 -7.30 21.01 -7.45
C ILE A 371 -6.93 22.46 -7.12
N ALA A 372 -6.80 22.81 -5.83
CA ALA A 372 -6.38 24.13 -5.41
C ALA A 372 -4.94 24.46 -5.87
N ALA A 373 -4.02 23.50 -5.81
CA ALA A 373 -2.65 23.63 -6.31
C ALA A 373 -2.64 23.94 -7.81
N VAL A 374 -3.37 23.13 -8.59
CA VAL A 374 -3.44 23.25 -10.05
C VAL A 374 -4.06 24.58 -10.47
N ARG A 375 -5.16 25.00 -9.81
CA ARG A 375 -5.81 26.28 -10.09
C ARG A 375 -4.90 27.47 -9.77
N ARG A 376 -4.04 27.33 -8.75
CA ARG A 376 -3.17 28.41 -8.30
C ARG A 376 -1.82 28.46 -9.01
N ALA A 377 -1.45 27.38 -9.69
CA ALA A 377 -0.20 27.26 -10.43
C ALA A 377 -0.04 28.40 -11.46
N PRO A 378 1.19 28.91 -11.67
CA PRO A 378 1.50 30.00 -12.60
C PRO A 378 0.90 29.72 -13.98
N SER A 379 0.24 30.66 -14.65
CA SER A 379 -0.44 30.42 -15.94
C SER A 379 0.46 29.88 -17.05
N ASP A 380 1.77 30.06 -16.94
CA ASP A 380 2.81 29.60 -17.86
C ASP A 380 3.49 28.29 -17.45
N ALA A 381 3.13 27.71 -16.29
CA ALA A 381 3.71 26.47 -15.78
C ALA A 381 3.02 25.23 -16.35
N ASN A 382 3.84 24.29 -16.81
CA ASN A 382 3.40 22.92 -17.10
C ASN A 382 3.31 22.12 -15.80
N ILE A 383 2.34 21.20 -15.72
CA ILE A 383 2.07 20.42 -14.51
C ILE A 383 2.09 18.93 -14.84
N GLY A 384 3.00 18.18 -14.22
CA GLY A 384 2.99 16.72 -14.22
C GLY A 384 2.05 16.15 -13.16
N LEU A 385 1.49 14.97 -13.41
CA LEU A 385 0.76 14.21 -12.41
C LEU A 385 1.33 12.79 -12.33
N VAL A 386 1.68 12.38 -11.11
CA VAL A 386 2.08 11.01 -10.76
C VAL A 386 1.15 10.51 -9.69
N LEU A 387 0.61 9.32 -9.89
CA LEU A 387 -0.33 8.66 -8.99
C LEU A 387 0.39 7.54 -8.25
N VAL A 388 0.30 7.59 -6.93
CA VAL A 388 0.86 6.59 -6.01
C VAL A 388 -0.32 5.73 -5.56
N ASP A 389 -0.60 4.67 -6.33
CA ASP A 389 -1.85 3.91 -6.21
C ASP A 389 -1.66 2.38 -6.19
N GLN A 390 -0.52 1.85 -6.69
CA GLN A 390 -0.30 0.40 -6.75
C GLN A 390 1.18 -0.02 -6.64
N CYS A 391 1.50 -0.95 -5.74
CA CYS A 391 2.84 -1.56 -5.72
C CYS A 391 3.05 -2.48 -6.96
N PRO A 392 4.29 -2.57 -7.49
CA PRO A 392 5.53 -1.98 -6.97
C PRO A 392 5.83 -0.57 -7.51
N ALA A 393 5.00 0.00 -8.39
CA ALA A 393 5.37 1.17 -9.17
C ALA A 393 4.23 2.18 -9.31
N ALA A 394 4.53 3.45 -9.08
CA ALA A 394 3.61 4.57 -9.29
C ALA A 394 3.25 4.74 -10.77
N ARG A 395 2.10 5.33 -11.08
CA ARG A 395 1.67 5.56 -12.46
C ARG A 395 1.85 7.03 -12.84
N SER A 396 2.52 7.29 -13.96
CA SER A 396 2.53 8.64 -14.54
C SER A 396 1.21 8.86 -15.28
N ALA A 397 0.44 9.87 -14.88
CA ALA A 397 -0.79 10.26 -15.58
C ALA A 397 -0.52 11.24 -16.73
N GLY A 398 0.68 11.83 -16.80
CA GLY A 398 1.15 12.65 -17.91
C GLY A 398 1.69 14.01 -17.47
N PHE A 399 2.07 14.81 -18.46
CA PHE A 399 2.55 16.18 -18.30
C PHE A 399 1.63 17.12 -19.08
N TYR A 400 0.98 18.04 -18.35
CA TYR A 400 -0.12 18.85 -18.84
C TYR A 400 0.36 20.30 -19.04
N PRO A 401 0.41 20.79 -20.29
CA PRO A 401 0.66 22.20 -20.54
C PRO A 401 -0.53 23.06 -20.09
N PRO A 402 -0.36 24.39 -19.96
CA PRO A 402 -1.45 25.29 -19.56
C PRO A 402 -2.77 25.10 -20.30
N ALA A 403 -2.72 24.82 -21.62
CA ALA A 403 -3.91 24.58 -22.44
C ALA A 403 -4.72 23.33 -22.04
N ARG A 404 -4.09 22.32 -21.42
CA ARG A 404 -4.74 21.06 -21.01
C ARG A 404 -5.04 21.00 -19.52
N ARG A 405 -5.08 22.14 -18.83
CA ARG A 405 -5.40 22.20 -17.39
C ARG A 405 -6.78 21.66 -17.06
N GLY A 406 -7.78 21.87 -17.93
CA GLY A 406 -9.12 21.30 -17.73
C GLY A 406 -9.08 19.78 -17.63
N GLU A 407 -8.29 19.13 -18.48
CA GLU A 407 -8.13 17.68 -18.47
C GLU A 407 -7.42 17.18 -17.21
N LEU A 408 -6.40 17.89 -16.72
CA LEU A 408 -5.76 17.57 -15.45
C LEU A 408 -6.75 17.66 -14.29
N LEU A 409 -7.60 18.69 -14.26
CA LEU A 409 -8.62 18.87 -13.22
C LEU A 409 -9.66 17.73 -13.25
N SER A 410 -10.20 17.40 -14.43
CA SER A 410 -11.11 16.26 -14.57
C SER A 410 -10.44 14.92 -14.23
N GLY A 411 -9.16 14.77 -14.57
CA GLY A 411 -8.34 13.63 -14.17
C GLY A 411 -8.29 13.47 -12.65
N LEU A 412 -7.98 14.55 -11.92
CA LEU A 412 -7.94 14.57 -10.45
C LEU A 412 -9.29 14.22 -9.81
N GLU A 413 -10.39 14.65 -10.42
CA GLU A 413 -11.74 14.34 -9.94
C GLU A 413 -12.09 12.86 -10.05
N SER A 414 -11.59 12.17 -11.09
CA SER A 414 -11.89 10.76 -11.36
C SER A 414 -11.02 9.75 -10.60
N ILE A 415 -10.00 10.19 -9.86
CA ILE A 415 -9.07 9.28 -9.15
C ILE A 415 -9.82 8.49 -8.07
N GLN A 416 -9.61 7.18 -8.08
CA GLN A 416 -10.13 6.24 -7.08
C GLN A 416 -8.98 5.62 -6.28
N PRO A 417 -9.15 5.40 -4.96
CA PRO A 417 -8.18 4.68 -4.14
C PRO A 417 -7.90 3.26 -4.66
N ARG A 418 -6.63 2.84 -4.65
CA ARG A 418 -6.15 1.49 -4.98
C ARG A 418 -5.11 1.02 -3.96
N GLN A 419 -4.66 -0.23 -4.04
CA GLN A 419 -3.83 -0.83 -2.98
C GLN A 419 -2.34 -0.60 -3.20
N GLY A 420 -1.69 0.09 -2.25
CA GLY A 420 -0.25 0.29 -2.18
C GLY A 420 0.18 1.75 -2.34
N THR A 421 1.37 2.06 -1.80
CA THR A 421 1.92 3.41 -1.70
C THR A 421 3.38 3.43 -2.16
N PRO A 422 3.65 3.27 -3.49
CA PRO A 422 4.99 3.33 -4.09
C PRO A 422 5.54 4.76 -4.13
N LEU A 423 5.61 5.44 -2.98
CA LEU A 423 6.00 6.85 -2.84
C LEU A 423 7.41 7.13 -3.39
N ALA A 424 8.38 6.26 -3.15
CA ALA A 424 9.75 6.40 -3.63
C ALA A 424 9.82 6.37 -5.16
N ASP A 425 9.11 5.44 -5.79
CA ASP A 425 9.00 5.39 -7.26
C ASP A 425 8.19 6.57 -7.80
N GLY A 426 7.14 7.00 -7.09
CA GLY A 426 6.36 8.20 -7.42
C GLY A 426 7.20 9.48 -7.43
N VAL A 427 8.02 9.69 -6.40
CA VAL A 427 8.97 10.79 -6.30
C VAL A 427 10.05 10.67 -7.39
N ALA A 428 10.57 9.47 -7.66
CA ALA A 428 11.55 9.26 -8.72
C ALA A 428 10.98 9.60 -10.10
N LYS A 429 9.75 9.15 -10.40
CA LYS A 429 9.04 9.46 -11.65
C LYS A 429 8.72 10.94 -11.75
N GLY A 430 8.27 11.56 -10.67
CA GLY A 430 8.03 13.00 -10.64
C GLY A 430 9.30 13.79 -10.96
N GLY A 431 10.44 13.38 -10.39
CA GLY A 431 11.74 13.97 -10.69
C GLY A 431 12.19 13.80 -12.15
N LYS A 432 11.74 12.74 -12.84
CA LYS A 432 11.99 12.55 -14.29
C LYS A 432 11.11 13.43 -15.17
N LEU A 433 9.92 13.82 -14.70
CA LEU A 433 9.01 14.68 -15.47
C LEU A 433 9.42 16.15 -15.48
N VAL A 434 10.23 16.58 -14.52
CA VAL A 434 10.65 17.98 -14.38
C VAL A 434 12.14 18.12 -14.55
N ASP A 435 12.60 19.24 -15.09
CA ASP A 435 14.01 19.52 -15.33
C ASP A 435 14.77 19.77 -14.01
N GLY A 436 14.46 20.85 -13.30
CA GLY A 436 15.08 21.18 -12.01
C GLY A 436 16.59 21.44 -12.03
N VAL A 437 17.20 21.56 -13.21
CA VAL A 437 18.64 21.82 -13.42
C VAL A 437 18.86 23.16 -14.10
N SER A 438 18.14 23.40 -15.18
CA SER A 438 18.25 24.57 -16.04
C SER A 438 17.11 25.57 -15.83
N ARG A 439 16.11 25.22 -15.04
CA ARG A 439 14.98 26.06 -14.62
C ARG A 439 14.42 25.57 -13.29
N GLU A 440 13.60 26.40 -12.65
CA GLU A 440 12.95 26.04 -11.39
C GLU A 440 11.96 24.88 -11.60
N ALA A 441 11.95 23.95 -10.65
CA ALA A 441 10.99 22.87 -10.60
C ALA A 441 10.41 22.72 -9.19
N LEU A 442 9.10 22.52 -9.12
CA LEU A 442 8.38 22.32 -7.86
C LEU A 442 7.66 20.97 -7.91
N MET A 443 7.98 20.09 -6.98
CA MET A 443 7.21 18.88 -6.72
C MET A 443 6.34 19.10 -5.50
N VAL A 444 5.04 18.87 -5.62
CA VAL A 444 4.11 18.83 -4.49
C VAL A 444 3.73 17.37 -4.27
N VAL A 445 4.05 16.84 -3.10
CA VAL A 445 3.70 15.47 -2.70
C VAL A 445 2.52 15.57 -1.74
N ILE A 446 1.39 14.98 -2.09
CA ILE A 446 0.23 14.87 -1.21
C ILE A 446 0.12 13.41 -0.81
N SER A 447 0.34 13.08 0.47
CA SER A 447 0.29 11.72 0.97
C SER A 447 -0.29 11.66 2.37
N ASP A 448 -0.92 10.52 2.67
CA ASP A 448 -1.49 10.22 3.99
C ASP A 448 -0.63 9.25 4.81
N GLY A 449 0.53 8.77 4.30
CA GLY A 449 1.26 7.72 5.00
C GLY A 449 2.63 7.33 4.46
N ARG A 450 3.14 6.22 5.01
CA ARG A 450 4.47 5.68 4.73
C ARG A 450 4.49 4.85 3.44
N GLU A 451 5.64 4.81 2.81
CA GLU A 451 5.95 3.89 1.71
C GLU A 451 5.58 2.44 2.09
N SER A 452 4.86 1.75 1.22
CA SER A 452 4.44 0.34 1.45
C SER A 452 5.00 -0.64 0.42
N CYS A 453 5.85 -0.20 -0.53
CA CYS A 453 6.49 -1.05 -1.53
C CYS A 453 7.99 -1.28 -1.27
N ASN A 454 8.44 -1.15 -0.01
CA ASN A 454 9.80 -1.49 0.44
C ASN A 454 10.92 -0.71 -0.25
N GLN A 455 10.74 0.59 -0.47
CA GLN A 455 11.76 1.50 -0.98
C GLN A 455 12.05 2.63 0.02
N ASP A 456 13.14 3.37 -0.17
CA ASP A 456 13.46 4.54 0.65
C ASP A 456 13.14 5.84 -0.13
N PRO A 457 11.97 6.47 0.10
CA PRO A 457 11.63 7.74 -0.56
C PRO A 457 12.60 8.87 -0.19
N CYS A 458 13.20 8.84 1.00
CA CYS A 458 14.18 9.82 1.44
C CYS A 458 15.51 9.67 0.71
N ALA A 459 15.95 8.45 0.38
CA ALA A 459 17.12 8.21 -0.46
C ALA A 459 16.92 8.79 -1.87
N VAL A 460 15.73 8.57 -2.44
CA VAL A 460 15.36 9.14 -3.75
C VAL A 460 15.40 10.66 -3.71
N ALA A 461 14.78 11.30 -2.72
CA ALA A 461 14.80 12.76 -2.61
C ALA A 461 16.22 13.33 -2.43
N ARG A 462 17.07 12.69 -1.63
CA ARG A 462 18.49 13.09 -1.50
C ARG A 462 19.25 12.95 -2.82
N SER A 463 18.93 11.93 -3.61
CA SER A 463 19.51 11.76 -4.96
C SER A 463 19.05 12.87 -5.91
N LEU A 464 17.75 13.15 -5.93
CA LEU A 464 17.18 14.24 -6.72
C LEU A 464 17.74 15.60 -6.32
N ALA A 465 17.87 15.89 -5.03
CA ALA A 465 18.46 17.14 -4.54
C ALA A 465 19.90 17.37 -5.04
N ARG A 466 20.70 16.28 -5.17
CA ARG A 466 22.05 16.36 -5.74
C ARG A 466 22.05 16.57 -7.25
N ALA A 467 21.13 15.92 -7.95
CA ALA A 467 21.05 15.95 -9.40
C ALA A 467 20.34 17.20 -9.95
N LYS A 468 19.41 17.78 -9.19
CA LYS A 468 18.48 18.84 -9.61
C LYS A 468 18.50 19.98 -8.57
N PRO A 469 19.48 20.89 -8.63
CA PRO A 469 19.68 21.92 -7.61
C PRO A 469 18.53 22.94 -7.50
N TYR A 470 17.71 23.08 -8.55
CA TYR A 470 16.53 23.97 -8.56
C TYR A 470 15.20 23.23 -8.38
N LEU A 471 15.24 21.95 -8.00
CA LEU A 471 14.05 21.20 -7.61
C LEU A 471 13.75 21.43 -6.12
N LYS A 472 12.53 21.89 -5.81
CA LYS A 472 11.97 21.93 -4.47
C LYS A 472 10.86 20.90 -4.32
N ILE A 473 10.87 20.15 -3.23
CA ILE A 473 9.79 19.21 -2.89
C ILE A 473 9.03 19.77 -1.69
N ASN A 474 7.76 20.08 -1.87
CA ASN A 474 6.84 20.45 -0.80
C ASN A 474 5.94 19.25 -0.49
N VAL A 475 5.72 18.96 0.80
CA VAL A 475 4.95 17.79 1.25
C VAL A 475 3.70 18.26 1.98
N VAL A 476 2.55 17.72 1.61
CA VAL A 476 1.26 17.88 2.28
C VAL A 476 0.94 16.56 2.96
N ASP A 477 1.13 16.55 4.28
CA ASP A 477 0.90 15.40 5.16
C ASP A 477 -0.52 15.50 5.74
N ILE A 478 -1.41 14.61 5.27
CA ILE A 478 -2.84 14.62 5.62
C ILE A 478 -3.08 14.04 7.02
N THR A 479 -2.25 13.10 7.46
CA THR A 479 -2.43 12.41 8.74
C THR A 479 -1.56 12.99 9.84
N GLY A 480 -0.56 13.81 9.49
CA GLY A 480 0.41 14.35 10.45
C GLY A 480 1.38 13.29 10.96
N THR A 481 1.49 12.14 10.28
CA THR A 481 2.38 11.02 10.67
C THR A 481 3.85 11.36 10.47
N GLY A 482 4.15 12.43 9.73
CA GLY A 482 5.49 12.86 9.36
C GLY A 482 6.15 11.97 8.30
N ALA A 483 5.39 11.04 7.73
CA ALA A 483 5.86 10.19 6.64
C ALA A 483 6.18 11.04 5.41
N GLY A 484 7.39 10.88 4.86
CA GLY A 484 7.83 11.67 3.70
C GLY A 484 8.33 13.09 4.03
N ASN A 485 8.37 13.52 5.30
CA ASN A 485 8.90 14.85 5.67
C ASN A 485 10.36 15.06 5.22
N CYS A 486 11.13 13.98 5.17
CA CYS A 486 12.49 13.97 4.65
C CYS A 486 12.58 14.44 3.19
N LEU A 487 11.51 14.30 2.39
CA LEU A 487 11.48 14.73 0.98
C LEU A 487 11.65 16.23 0.88
N ALA A 488 10.91 16.96 1.72
CA ALA A 488 11.02 18.41 1.82
C ALA A 488 12.37 18.84 2.39
N GLN A 489 12.83 18.21 3.47
CA GLN A 489 14.12 18.53 4.08
C GLN A 489 15.29 18.34 3.11
N ALA A 490 15.29 17.26 2.32
CA ALA A 490 16.37 16.93 1.39
C ALA A 490 16.56 17.97 0.29
N THR A 491 15.48 18.64 -0.13
CA THR A 491 15.50 19.66 -1.20
C THR A 491 15.40 21.09 -0.66
N GLY A 492 15.22 21.26 0.65
CA GLY A 492 14.95 22.55 1.28
C GLY A 492 13.59 23.13 0.87
N GLY A 493 12.58 22.27 0.70
CA GLY A 493 11.17 22.64 0.63
C GLY A 493 10.51 22.62 2.01
N LYS A 494 9.17 22.57 2.04
CA LYS A 494 8.36 22.72 3.25
C LYS A 494 7.42 21.54 3.45
N VAL A 495 7.18 21.21 4.72
CA VAL A 495 6.14 20.26 5.13
C VAL A 495 4.94 21.04 5.60
N PHE A 496 3.78 20.63 5.16
CA PHE A 496 2.51 21.17 5.59
C PHE A 496 1.64 20.05 6.12
N THR A 497 1.38 20.08 7.42
CA THR A 497 0.39 19.21 8.04
C THR A 497 -0.96 19.87 7.94
N ALA A 498 -1.99 19.11 7.60
CA ALA A 498 -3.34 19.63 7.57
C ALA A 498 -4.31 18.68 8.25
N ARG A 499 -5.11 19.22 9.16
CA ARG A 499 -6.05 18.42 9.97
C ARG A 499 -7.47 18.43 9.42
N ASN A 500 -7.71 19.21 8.36
CA ASN A 500 -8.99 19.33 7.69
C ASN A 500 -8.82 19.80 6.24
N ALA A 501 -9.86 19.65 5.43
CA ALA A 501 -9.82 19.92 4.00
C ALA A 501 -9.50 21.40 3.65
N SER A 502 -9.91 22.36 4.49
CA SER A 502 -9.63 23.79 4.25
C SER A 502 -8.18 24.15 4.54
N GLU A 503 -7.58 23.53 5.56
CA GLU A 503 -6.13 23.59 5.80
C GLU A 503 -5.36 22.89 4.69
N VAL A 504 -5.79 21.72 4.24
CA VAL A 504 -5.15 20.97 3.13
C VAL A 504 -5.10 21.87 1.89
N ALA A 505 -6.20 22.54 1.54
CA ALA A 505 -6.24 23.50 0.45
C ALA A 505 -5.36 24.75 0.71
N ALA A 506 -5.39 25.33 1.92
CA ALA A 506 -4.61 26.52 2.26
C ALA A 506 -3.10 26.27 2.24
N MET A 507 -2.69 25.13 2.78
CA MET A 507 -1.32 24.67 2.81
C MET A 507 -0.82 24.32 1.41
N THR A 508 -1.65 23.71 0.58
CA THR A 508 -1.28 23.43 -0.80
C THR A 508 -1.16 24.70 -1.64
N ARG A 509 -1.96 25.75 -1.37
CA ARG A 509 -1.71 27.08 -1.95
C ARG A 509 -0.32 27.61 -1.57
N ARG A 510 0.07 27.49 -0.30
CA ARG A 510 1.41 27.87 0.18
C ARG A 510 2.52 26.99 -0.41
N ALA A 511 2.23 25.73 -0.66
CA ALA A 511 3.16 24.80 -1.32
C ALA A 511 3.38 25.18 -2.79
N ALA A 512 2.34 25.66 -3.48
CA ALA A 512 2.39 26.12 -4.86
C ALA A 512 2.92 27.56 -5.01
N GLU A 513 2.87 28.36 -3.93
CA GLU A 513 3.30 29.77 -3.91
C GLU A 513 4.76 29.95 -4.32
N ASP A 514 5.64 29.00 -3.97
CA ASP A 514 7.06 29.05 -4.32
C ASP A 514 7.29 29.09 -5.85
N ALA A 515 6.32 28.66 -6.67
CA ALA A 515 6.38 28.71 -8.13
C ALA A 515 5.79 30.00 -8.76
N MET A 516 5.09 30.84 -7.99
CA MET A 516 4.25 31.94 -8.53
C MET A 516 5.00 33.23 -8.87
N GLY A 517 6.30 33.30 -8.60
CA GLY A 517 7.07 34.53 -8.73
C GLY A 517 6.75 35.55 -7.61
N PRO A 518 7.12 36.83 -7.76
CA PRO A 518 7.01 37.81 -6.68
C PRO A 518 5.56 38.18 -6.33
N ALA A 519 5.35 38.68 -5.12
CA ALA A 519 4.03 38.89 -4.52
C ALA A 519 3.14 39.90 -5.26
N ASN A 520 3.73 40.77 -6.08
CA ASN A 520 3.04 41.78 -6.90
C ASN A 520 2.43 41.21 -8.19
N CYS A 521 2.64 39.93 -8.50
CA CYS A 521 2.11 39.34 -9.72
C CYS A 521 0.59 39.14 -9.66
N PRO A 522 -0.11 39.32 -10.80
CA PRO A 522 -1.53 39.03 -10.89
C PRO A 522 -1.82 37.60 -10.45
N LYS A 523 -2.81 37.44 -9.56
CA LYS A 523 -3.30 36.11 -9.20
C LYS A 523 -4.20 35.62 -10.35
N PRO A 524 -4.05 34.36 -10.79
CA PRO A 524 -4.87 33.76 -11.83
C PRO A 524 -6.33 33.61 -11.38
#